data_AF-A0A1C3X6J7-F1
#
_entry.id   AF-A0A1C3X6J7-F1
#
_cell.length_a   1.000
_cell.length_b   1.000
_cell.length_c   1.000
_cell.angle_alpha   90.00
_cell.angle_beta   90.00
_cell.angle_gamma   90.00
#
_symmetry.space_group_name_H-M   'P 1'
#
loop_
_entity.id
_entity.type
_entity.pdbx_description
1 polymer ?
#
loop_
_entity_poly.entity_id
_entity_poly.type
_entity_poly.pdbx_seq_one_letter_code
_entity_poly.pdbx_strand_id
1 'polypeptide(L)'
;MQYLLMIYQNEAEYAKIDTGTSQKMSAEYEAFTQSIIRNGNFKAGDRLRPTTTATTVRVRDGKMLTTDGPFAETREQLGGYYLIEAKDLDAAIEIAARIPSARVGSIEVRPIWVYDK
;
A
#
# COMPACT_ATOMS: atom_id res chain seq x y z
N MET A 1 -7.96 -16.82 2.42
CA MET A 1 -7.08 -16.17 3.41
C MET A 1 -6.93 -14.70 3.06
N GLN A 2 -6.72 -13.84 4.07
CA GLN A 2 -6.50 -12.42 3.83
C GLN A 2 -5.02 -12.04 3.84
N TYR A 3 -4.65 -11.16 2.92
CA TYR A 3 -3.30 -10.64 2.75
C TYR A 3 -3.33 -9.12 2.65
N LEU A 4 -2.39 -8.47 3.33
CA LEU A 4 -2.10 -7.06 3.16
C LEU A 4 -0.97 -6.92 2.13
N LEU A 5 -1.26 -6.21 1.04
CA LEU A 5 -0.31 -5.83 0.01
C LEU A 5 0.13 -4.39 0.28
N MET A 6 1.33 -4.20 0.80
CA MET A 6 1.86 -2.86 1.09
C MET A 6 2.67 -2.34 -0.09
N ILE A 7 2.32 -1.14 -0.54
CA ILE A 7 2.89 -0.52 -1.72
C ILE A 7 3.97 0.46 -1.25
N TYR A 8 5.23 0.08 -1.44
CA TYR A 8 6.39 0.92 -1.12
C TYR A 8 6.94 1.58 -2.38
N GLN A 9 7.22 2.88 -2.29
CA GLN A 9 7.81 3.66 -3.37
C GLN A 9 8.58 4.84 -2.80
N ASN A 10 9.55 5.37 -3.56
CA ASN A 10 10.23 6.59 -3.18
C ASN A 10 9.35 7.83 -3.51
N GLU A 11 8.88 8.55 -2.49
CA GLU A 11 8.01 9.72 -2.63
C GLU A 11 8.67 10.85 -3.43
N ALA A 12 9.98 11.06 -3.25
CA ALA A 12 10.71 12.12 -3.94
C ALA A 12 10.84 11.85 -5.45
N GLU A 13 11.08 10.60 -5.84
CA GLU A 13 11.07 10.21 -7.26
C GLU A 13 9.65 10.20 -7.82
N TYR A 14 8.66 9.73 -7.06
CA TYR A 14 7.26 9.76 -7.46
C TYR A 14 6.76 11.20 -7.73
N ALA A 15 7.21 12.18 -6.93
CA ALA A 15 6.85 13.58 -7.10
C ALA A 15 7.43 14.22 -8.37
N LYS A 16 8.46 13.63 -8.99
CA LYS A 16 9.09 14.11 -10.22
C LYS A 16 8.45 13.54 -11.49
N ILE A 17 7.54 12.57 -11.35
CA ILE A 17 6.87 11.94 -12.49
C ILE A 17 6.03 12.99 -13.23
N ASP A 18 6.19 13.04 -14.55
CA ASP A 18 5.42 13.96 -15.39
C ASP A 18 3.92 13.64 -15.36
N THR A 19 3.10 14.65 -15.67
CA THR A 19 1.64 14.52 -15.63
C THR A 19 1.12 13.40 -16.52
N GLY A 20 1.71 13.18 -17.69
CA GLY A 20 1.27 12.15 -18.62
C GLY A 20 1.52 10.74 -18.08
N THR A 21 2.72 10.50 -17.52
CA THR A 21 3.05 9.24 -16.86
C THR A 21 2.19 9.01 -15.60
N SER A 22 1.95 10.06 -14.80
CA SER A 22 1.08 10.00 -13.62
C SER A 22 -0.37 9.63 -13.96
N GLN A 23 -0.91 10.20 -15.05
CA GLN A 23 -2.25 9.86 -15.54
C GLN A 23 -2.34 8.41 -16.02
N LYS A 24 -1.34 7.93 -16.77
CA LYS A 24 -1.28 6.53 -17.21
C LYS A 24 -1.24 5.57 -16.03
N MET A 25 -0.37 5.81 -15.04
CA MET A 25 -0.32 4.98 -13.84
C MET A 25 -1.65 5.00 -13.08
N SER A 26 -2.31 6.15 -12.98
CA SER A 26 -3.63 6.26 -12.33
C SER A 26 -4.69 5.41 -13.04
N ALA A 27 -4.73 5.43 -14.37
CA ALA A 27 -5.65 4.60 -15.16
C ALA A 27 -5.35 3.10 -15.03
N GLU A 28 -4.08 2.72 -14.98
CA GLU A 28 -3.68 1.33 -14.74
C GLU A 28 -4.06 0.84 -13.34
N TYR A 29 -3.92 1.71 -12.33
CA TYR A 29 -4.38 1.45 -10.97
C TYR A 29 -5.90 1.24 -10.94
N GLU A 30 -6.66 2.11 -11.58
CA GLU A 30 -8.11 1.97 -11.68
C GLU A 30 -8.51 0.64 -12.34
N ALA A 31 -7.90 0.32 -13.49
CA ALA A 31 -8.18 -0.92 -14.19
C ALA A 31 -7.85 -2.17 -13.35
N PHE A 32 -6.70 -2.16 -12.65
CA PHE A 32 -6.32 -3.22 -11.72
C PHE A 32 -7.33 -3.37 -10.58
N THR A 33 -7.65 -2.28 -9.89
CA THR A 33 -8.59 -2.28 -8.76
C THR A 33 -9.95 -2.80 -9.17
N GLN A 34 -10.48 -2.33 -10.29
CA GLN A 34 -11.74 -2.82 -10.84
C GLN A 34 -11.69 -4.31 -11.19
N SER A 35 -10.55 -4.82 -11.67
CA SER A 35 -10.38 -6.25 -11.92
C SER A 35 -10.44 -7.08 -10.65
N ILE A 36 -9.77 -6.68 -9.56
CA ILE A 36 -9.77 -7.46 -8.32
C ILE A 36 -11.09 -7.33 -7.53
N ILE A 37 -11.82 -6.22 -7.72
CA ILE A 37 -13.20 -6.07 -7.24
C ILE A 37 -14.11 -7.09 -7.94
N ARG A 38 -14.10 -7.12 -9.28
CA ARG A 38 -14.95 -8.05 -10.06
C ARG A 38 -14.66 -9.52 -9.75
N ASN A 39 -13.41 -9.85 -9.44
CA ASN A 39 -13.01 -11.21 -9.11
C ASN A 39 -13.26 -11.59 -7.63
N GLY A 40 -13.82 -10.68 -6.82
CA GLY A 40 -14.12 -10.92 -5.41
C GLY A 40 -12.90 -10.93 -4.49
N ASN A 41 -11.73 -10.53 -4.98
CA ASN A 41 -10.50 -10.48 -4.18
C ASN A 41 -10.41 -9.22 -3.32
N PHE A 42 -11.02 -8.10 -3.72
CA PHE A 42 -10.88 -6.82 -3.01
C PHE A 42 -11.67 -6.80 -1.69
N LYS A 43 -11.00 -6.47 -0.58
CA LYS A 43 -11.64 -6.18 0.72
C LYS A 43 -11.55 -4.70 1.09
N ALA A 44 -10.39 -4.08 0.88
CA ALA A 44 -10.14 -2.66 1.07
C ALA A 44 -8.87 -2.25 0.32
N GLY A 45 -8.63 -0.95 0.17
CA GLY A 45 -7.35 -0.46 -0.35
C GLY A 45 -7.43 1.00 -0.71
N ASP A 46 -6.37 1.73 -0.38
CA ASP A 46 -6.30 3.18 -0.58
C ASP A 46 -4.86 3.62 -0.83
N ARG A 47 -4.73 4.73 -1.57
CA ARG A 47 -3.48 5.50 -1.65
C ARG A 47 -3.36 6.36 -0.40
N LEU A 48 -2.17 6.36 0.21
CA LEU A 48 -1.87 7.21 1.35
C LEU A 48 -1.43 8.61 0.90
N ARG A 49 -1.65 9.59 1.78
CA ARG A 49 -1.06 10.91 1.66
C ARG A 49 0.46 10.82 1.94
N PRO A 50 1.27 11.78 1.47
CA PRO A 50 2.71 11.77 1.69
C PRO A 50 3.08 11.66 3.17
N THR A 51 4.26 11.10 3.46
CA THR A 51 4.76 10.92 4.84
C THR A 51 4.84 12.23 5.65
N THR A 52 4.95 13.39 4.99
CA THR A 52 4.89 14.71 5.64
C THR A 52 3.55 15.03 6.30
N THR A 53 2.49 14.28 5.97
CA THR A 53 1.16 14.41 6.60
C THR A 53 0.94 13.42 7.74
N ALA A 54 1.88 12.52 7.98
CA ALA A 54 1.76 11.51 9.01
C ALA A 54 2.05 12.09 10.41
N THR A 55 1.46 11.44 11.42
CA THR A 55 1.82 11.66 12.83
C THR A 55 2.04 10.28 13.46
N THR A 56 3.20 10.09 14.08
CA THR A 56 3.54 8.86 14.77
C THR A 56 3.25 8.98 16.26
N VAL A 57 2.49 8.03 16.80
CA VAL A 57 2.13 7.97 18.23
C VAL A 57 2.91 6.87 18.92
N ARG A 58 3.46 7.14 20.11
CA ARG A 58 4.11 6.16 21.00
C ARG A 58 3.59 6.32 22.42
N VAL A 59 3.32 5.20 23.11
CA VAL A 59 2.97 5.19 24.54
C VAL A 59 4.06 4.46 25.33
N ARG A 60 4.60 5.12 26.36
CA ARG A 60 5.62 4.60 27.27
C ARG A 60 5.30 5.05 28.69
N ASP A 61 5.34 4.13 29.63
CA ASP A 61 5.05 4.39 31.05
C ASP A 61 3.73 5.15 31.27
N GLY A 62 2.70 4.77 30.52
CA GLY A 62 1.37 5.41 30.56
C GLY A 62 1.29 6.81 29.94
N LYS A 63 2.37 7.31 29.34
CA LYS A 63 2.42 8.64 28.70
C LYS A 63 2.39 8.52 27.18
N MET A 64 1.53 9.32 26.55
CA MET A 64 1.45 9.46 25.10
C MET A 64 2.45 10.50 24.60
N LEU A 65 3.19 10.14 23.55
CA LEU A 65 4.10 11.01 22.82
C LEU A 65 3.72 10.97 21.34
N THR A 66 3.71 12.13 20.70
CA THR A 66 3.47 12.29 19.26
C THR A 66 4.68 12.90 18.59
N THR A 67 5.02 12.43 17.40
CA THR A 67 6.06 13.00 16.55
C THR A 67 5.50 13.18 15.14
N ASP A 68 5.76 14.34 14.53
CA ASP A 68 5.39 14.58 13.13
C ASP A 68 6.21 13.68 12.21
N GLY A 69 5.55 13.21 11.14
CA GLY A 69 6.15 12.31 10.16
C GLY A 69 5.99 10.81 10.46
N PRO A 70 6.60 9.96 9.61
CA PRO A 70 6.45 8.52 9.66
C PRO A 70 7.21 7.89 10.83
N PHE A 71 6.99 6.59 11.05
CA PHE A 71 7.67 5.83 12.11
C PHE A 71 9.20 5.86 11.97
N ALA A 72 9.68 5.77 10.73
CA ALA A 72 11.10 5.74 10.39
C ALA A 72 11.32 6.47 9.06
N GLU A 73 12.49 7.07 8.94
CA GLU A 73 13.00 7.57 7.67
C GLU A 73 13.55 6.39 6.86
N THR A 74 12.92 6.09 5.74
CA THR A 74 13.28 4.98 4.86
C THR A 74 13.56 5.51 3.46
N ARG A 75 14.28 4.73 2.64
CA ARG A 75 14.49 5.05 1.22
C ARG A 75 13.18 5.01 0.41
N GLU A 76 12.30 4.06 0.74
CA GLU A 76 10.98 3.90 0.13
C GLU A 76 9.91 3.97 1.22
N GLN A 77 8.88 4.77 1.00
CA GLN A 77 7.82 5.03 1.95
C GLN A 77 6.56 4.23 1.59
N LEU A 78 5.74 3.93 2.60
CA LEU A 78 4.45 3.28 2.39
C LEU A 78 3.48 4.27 1.73
N GLY A 79 3.23 4.08 0.44
CA GLY A 79 2.40 4.98 -0.37
C GLY A 79 0.95 4.51 -0.55
N GLY A 80 0.62 3.27 -0.18
CA GLY A 80 -0.70 2.70 -0.35
C GLY A 80 -0.77 1.26 0.11
N TYR A 81 -1.97 0.70 0.13
CA TYR A 81 -2.19 -0.70 0.46
C TYR A 81 -3.39 -1.30 -0.28
N TYR A 82 -3.42 -2.62 -0.38
CA TYR A 82 -4.65 -3.39 -0.58
C TYR A 82 -4.79 -4.45 0.50
N LEU A 83 -5.99 -4.61 1.04
CA LEU A 83 -6.40 -5.81 1.74
C LEU A 83 -7.16 -6.68 0.76
N ILE A 84 -6.68 -7.91 0.54
CA ILE A 84 -7.26 -8.83 -0.41
C ILE A 84 -7.60 -10.18 0.22
N GLU A 85 -8.59 -10.86 -0.35
CA GLU A 85 -8.84 -12.29 -0.18
C GLU A 85 -8.16 -13.05 -1.33
N ALA A 86 -7.35 -14.05 -0.99
CA ALA A 86 -6.74 -14.98 -1.93
C ALA A 86 -6.77 -16.40 -1.38
N LYS A 87 -6.66 -17.39 -2.27
CA LYS A 87 -6.67 -18.81 -1.91
C LYS A 87 -5.48 -19.16 -1.01
N ASP A 88 -4.30 -18.71 -1.40
CA ASP A 88 -3.00 -19.01 -0.81
C ASP A 88 -2.01 -17.86 -1.10
N LEU A 89 -0.76 -18.00 -0.63
CA LEU A 89 0.27 -16.98 -0.78
C LEU A 89 0.64 -16.78 -2.26
N ASP A 90 0.70 -17.85 -3.04
CA ASP A 90 1.07 -17.78 -4.46
C ASP A 90 0.03 -16.96 -5.24
N ALA A 91 -1.26 -17.21 -5.01
CA ALA A 91 -2.33 -16.40 -5.61
C ALA A 91 -2.26 -14.92 -5.17
N ALA A 92 -1.87 -14.65 -3.93
CA ALA A 92 -1.68 -13.28 -3.44
C ALA A 92 -0.48 -12.58 -4.13
N ILE A 93 0.63 -13.32 -4.36
CA ILE A 93 1.80 -12.82 -5.08
C ILE A 93 1.45 -12.51 -6.54
N GLU A 94 0.68 -13.37 -7.21
CA GLU A 94 0.22 -13.12 -8.59
C GLU A 94 -0.65 -11.85 -8.68
N ILE A 95 -1.53 -11.63 -7.70
CA ILE A 95 -2.31 -10.39 -7.62
C ILE A 95 -1.39 -9.19 -7.36
N ALA A 96 -0.45 -9.31 -6.43
CA ALA A 96 0.50 -8.25 -6.07
C ALA A 96 1.38 -7.82 -7.25
N ALA A 97 1.86 -8.77 -8.06
CA ALA A 97 2.70 -8.50 -9.23
C ALA A 97 1.98 -7.66 -10.31
N ARG A 98 0.65 -7.61 -10.29
CA ARG A 98 -0.16 -6.80 -11.21
C ARG A 98 -0.37 -5.36 -10.74
N ILE A 99 0.03 -5.02 -9.51
CA ILE A 99 -0.06 -3.64 -9.01
C ILE A 99 0.95 -2.77 -9.77
N PRO A 100 0.54 -1.63 -10.36
CA PRO A 100 1.43 -0.82 -11.20
C PRO A 100 2.76 -0.42 -10.54
N SER A 101 2.75 -0.04 -9.25
CA SER A 101 3.98 0.32 -8.53
C SER A 101 4.96 -0.83 -8.30
N ALA A 102 4.59 -2.09 -8.54
CA ALA A 102 5.53 -3.21 -8.50
C ALA A 102 6.69 -3.06 -9.51
N ARG A 103 6.51 -2.23 -10.55
CA ARG A 103 7.55 -1.96 -11.57
C ARG A 103 8.54 -0.87 -11.19
N VAL A 104 8.22 -0.03 -10.20
CA VAL A 104 9.00 1.17 -9.85
C VAL A 104 9.33 1.29 -8.36
N GLY A 105 8.79 0.39 -7.56
CA GLY A 105 9.05 0.24 -6.12
C GLY A 105 8.90 -1.22 -5.74
N SER A 106 8.21 -1.49 -4.64
CA SER A 106 8.00 -2.86 -4.16
C SER A 106 6.62 -3.08 -3.57
N ILE A 107 6.13 -4.33 -3.67
CA ILE A 107 4.92 -4.77 -2.99
C ILE A 107 5.30 -5.81 -1.96
N GLU A 108 5.09 -5.50 -0.68
CA GLU A 108 5.26 -6.50 0.36
C GLU A 108 3.94 -7.24 0.59
N VAL A 109 3.94 -8.56 0.37
CA VAL A 109 2.79 -9.45 0.53
C VAL A 109 2.86 -10.07 1.93
N ARG A 110 1.92 -9.72 2.81
CA ARG A 110 1.91 -10.23 4.19
C ARG A 110 0.57 -10.84 4.58
N PRO A 111 0.52 -12.12 5.01
CA PRO A 111 -0.71 -12.68 5.57
C PRO A 111 -1.07 -11.94 6.86
N ILE A 112 -2.36 -11.80 7.14
CA ILE A 112 -2.85 -11.19 8.37
C ILE A 112 -3.59 -12.19 9.24
N TRP A 113 -3.58 -11.93 10.54
CA TRP A 113 -4.52 -12.53 11.47
C TRP A 113 -5.84 -11.78 11.33
N VAL A 114 -6.84 -12.43 10.72
CA VAL A 114 -8.18 -11.85 10.62
C VAL A 114 -8.74 -11.78 12.03
N TYR A 115 -9.18 -10.58 12.43
CA TYR A 115 -9.87 -10.41 13.71
C TYR A 115 -11.34 -10.78 13.53
N ASP A 116 -11.69 -11.98 13.99
CA ASP A 116 -13.07 -12.45 14.01
C ASP A 116 -13.82 -11.75 15.15
N LYS A 117 -14.90 -11.04 14.81
CA LYS A 117 -15.81 -10.39 15.76
C LYS A 117 -17.01 -11.29 16.06
#